data_AF-A0A7C2ME39-F1
#
_entry.id   AF-A0A7C2ME39-F1
#
_cell.length_a   1.000
_cell.length_b   1.000
_cell.length_c   1.000
_cell.angle_alpha   90.00
_cell.angle_beta   90.00
_cell.angle_gamma   90.00
#
_symmetry.space_group_name_H-M   'P 1'
#
loop_
_entity.id
_entity.type
_entity.pdbx_description
1 polymer ?
#
loop_
_entity_poly.entity_id
_entity_poly.type
_entity_poly.pdbx_seq_one_letter_code
_entity_poly.pdbx_strand_id
1 'polypeptide(L)'
;MTLKSLRSMTFNQRSTILPALLLLLFFSSCSGSKRTFRLVEKDLKHNPVFEKGFTGVMIYDPEKKKPLYQFNPHKYFTPASNTKLLTFYTGLKLLGDSVPALEYRLQNDSLIFRGTGDPSLLNPYLPPSGVVGFLENSQAELFYLPPKTEETFFGPGWAWDDYNDYYSVERSAFPVYGNEVSFKANQVEELPEVYPSAFRDSLVPDTLLQEKIQRELSKNRFHYPAELNQPELEQTVPFKTSTRTAVALLSDTIGRNIKILKPNLNIDLDRTLFSIPTDSLYKRMLQKSDNFIAEQILMLASREISDTLEVPLAIKHMKKNYLQDLPDEVKWVDGSGLSRYNLTTPANMVSLLEKIQNEVSYERLFHL
;
A
#
# COMPACT_ATOMS: atom_id res chain seq x y z
N MET A 1 8.07 75.77 71.11
CA MET A 1 6.88 75.71 70.23
C MET A 1 7.36 75.31 68.85
N THR A 2 7.21 74.03 68.47
CA THR A 2 6.18 73.50 67.52
C THR A 2 6.42 73.98 66.08
N LEU A 3 6.43 73.17 65.01
CA LEU A 3 5.94 71.81 64.76
C LEU A 3 6.59 71.31 63.44
N LYS A 4 6.90 70.01 63.35
CA LYS A 4 7.38 69.29 62.16
C LYS A 4 6.28 69.23 61.08
N SER A 5 6.65 69.41 59.80
CA SER A 5 5.81 69.00 58.65
C SER A 5 6.42 67.81 57.93
N LEU A 6 5.71 66.69 57.86
CA LEU A 6 5.96 65.61 56.90
C LEU A 6 5.21 65.93 55.60
N ARG A 7 5.90 65.93 54.46
CA ARG A 7 5.30 65.72 53.14
C ARG A 7 5.80 64.40 52.57
N SER A 8 4.86 63.53 52.25
CA SER A 8 5.05 62.24 51.60
C SER A 8 5.40 62.42 50.12
N MET A 9 6.51 61.81 49.69
CA MET A 9 6.79 61.50 48.30
C MET A 9 6.25 60.09 48.02
N THR A 10 5.12 59.99 47.33
CA THR A 10 4.66 58.73 46.73
C THR A 10 5.29 58.57 45.36
N PHE A 11 6.42 57.85 45.32
CA PHE A 11 7.04 57.45 44.06
C PHE A 11 6.19 56.34 43.42
N ASN A 12 5.75 56.56 42.18
CA ASN A 12 4.83 55.68 41.46
C ASN A 12 5.55 54.41 40.96
N GLN A 13 5.85 53.47 41.85
CA GLN A 13 6.52 52.19 41.55
C GLN A 13 5.64 51.18 40.77
N ARG A 14 4.38 51.52 40.43
CA ARG A 14 3.45 50.58 39.78
C ARG A 14 3.59 50.48 38.26
N SER A 15 4.37 51.35 37.60
CA SER A 15 4.47 51.40 36.13
C SER A 15 5.56 50.49 35.53
N THR A 16 6.60 50.11 36.29
CA THR A 16 7.72 49.30 35.79
C THR A 16 7.60 47.80 36.09
N ILE A 17 6.70 47.40 36.99
CA ILE A 17 6.52 45.99 37.40
C ILE A 17 5.74 45.20 36.35
N LEU A 18 4.74 45.83 35.71
CA LEU A 18 3.88 45.18 34.72
C LEU A 18 4.63 44.73 33.44
N PRO A 19 5.52 45.55 32.81
CA PRO A 19 6.31 45.09 31.66
C PRO A 19 7.35 44.03 32.03
N ALA A 20 7.91 44.06 33.24
CA ALA A 20 8.84 43.03 33.72
C ALA A 20 8.16 41.68 33.98
N LEU A 21 6.92 41.68 34.49
CA LEU A 21 6.12 40.48 34.70
C LEU A 21 5.67 39.85 33.37
N LEU A 22 5.32 40.68 32.38
CA LEU A 22 5.03 40.24 31.01
C LEU A 22 6.27 39.62 30.33
N LEU A 23 7.47 40.18 30.51
CA LEU A 23 8.71 39.60 29.99
C LEU A 23 9.00 38.20 30.59
N LEU A 24 8.78 38.01 31.89
CA LEU A 24 8.98 36.72 32.58
C LEU A 24 7.99 35.63 32.14
N LEU A 25 6.76 36.01 31.78
CA LEU A 25 5.77 35.07 31.22
C LEU A 25 6.15 34.60 29.81
N PHE A 26 6.80 35.45 29.00
CA PHE A 26 7.32 35.06 27.67
C PHE A 26 8.48 34.04 27.74
N PHE A 27 9.33 34.09 28.76
CA PHE A 27 10.43 33.12 28.92
C PHE A 27 9.99 31.75 29.49
N SER A 28 8.82 31.68 30.12
CA SER A 28 8.32 30.45 30.74
C SER A 28 7.80 29.43 29.70
N SER A 29 7.28 29.91 28.57
CA SER A 29 6.66 29.07 27.53
C SER A 29 7.66 28.26 26.69
N CYS A 30 8.91 28.72 26.57
CA CYS A 30 9.99 27.99 25.89
C CYS A 30 10.62 26.84 26.70
N SER A 31 10.31 26.73 28.00
CA SER A 31 10.91 25.72 28.89
C SER A 31 10.24 24.34 28.78
N GLY A 32 8.95 24.29 28.42
CA GLY A 32 8.15 23.07 28.32
C GLY A 32 8.62 22.14 27.20
N SER A 33 8.85 22.66 26.00
CA SER A 33 9.31 21.86 24.84
C SER A 33 10.70 21.25 25.06
N LYS A 34 11.62 22.02 25.67
CA LYS A 34 12.97 21.55 26.04
C LYS A 34 12.93 20.44 27.10
N ARG A 35 11.90 20.39 27.95
CA ARG A 35 11.73 19.33 28.96
C ARG A 35 11.15 18.06 28.33
N THR A 36 10.18 18.19 27.42
CA THR A 36 9.57 17.05 26.72
C THR A 36 10.59 16.30 25.85
N PHE A 37 11.40 17.00 25.06
CA PHE A 37 12.40 16.32 24.22
C PHE A 37 13.55 15.68 25.01
N ARG A 38 13.86 16.19 26.20
CA ARG A 38 14.78 15.52 27.13
C ARG A 38 14.23 14.18 27.64
N LEU A 39 12.91 14.07 27.83
CA LEU A 39 12.28 12.80 28.20
C LEU A 39 12.34 11.80 27.04
N VAL A 40 12.03 12.24 25.81
CA VAL A 40 12.17 11.42 24.60
C VAL A 40 13.59 10.92 24.44
N GLU A 41 14.59 11.78 24.59
CA GLU A 41 16.00 11.39 24.47
C GLU A 41 16.43 10.42 25.58
N LYS A 42 15.95 10.63 26.81
CA LYS A 42 16.20 9.70 27.92
C LYS A 42 15.63 8.32 27.61
N ASP A 43 14.39 8.25 27.13
CA ASP A 43 13.75 6.98 26.80
C ASP A 43 14.47 6.29 25.64
N LEU A 44 14.79 7.01 24.56
CA LEU A 44 15.53 6.46 23.42
C LEU A 44 16.91 5.91 23.78
N LYS A 45 17.60 6.51 24.76
CA LYS A 45 18.97 6.11 25.16
C LYS A 45 19.02 5.09 26.29
N HIS A 46 18.01 5.05 27.15
CA HIS A 46 18.09 4.30 28.41
C HIS A 46 16.95 3.32 28.63
N ASN A 47 15.89 3.35 27.81
CA ASN A 47 14.86 2.33 27.90
C ASN A 47 15.39 1.02 27.29
N PRO A 48 15.36 -0.10 28.02
CA PRO A 48 15.85 -1.40 27.53
C PRO A 48 15.21 -1.85 26.20
N VAL A 49 14.00 -1.37 25.88
CA VAL A 49 13.33 -1.64 24.60
C VAL A 49 14.17 -1.18 23.40
N PHE A 50 14.88 -0.05 23.52
CA PHE A 50 15.68 0.51 22.42
C PHE A 50 17.16 0.10 22.48
N GLU A 51 17.60 -0.59 23.54
CA GLU A 51 19.02 -0.93 23.76
C GLU A 51 19.59 -1.85 22.67
N LYS A 52 18.78 -2.79 22.17
CA LYS A 52 19.18 -3.75 21.12
C LYS A 52 18.86 -3.27 19.70
N GLY A 53 18.00 -2.27 19.58
CA GLY A 53 17.48 -1.80 18.31
C GLY A 53 18.28 -0.62 17.76
N PHE A 54 18.21 -0.43 16.44
CA PHE A 54 18.65 0.80 15.82
C PHE A 54 17.45 1.71 15.63
N THR A 55 17.45 2.87 16.28
CA THR A 55 16.28 3.78 16.31
C THR A 55 16.59 5.12 15.64
N GLY A 56 15.64 5.60 14.85
CA GLY A 56 15.65 6.93 14.24
C GLY A 56 14.33 7.64 14.48
N VAL A 57 14.39 8.93 14.83
CA VAL A 57 13.22 9.77 15.12
C VAL A 57 13.47 11.15 14.53
N MET A 58 12.47 11.68 13.83
CA MET A 58 12.43 13.08 13.44
C MET A 58 11.03 13.62 13.74
N ILE A 59 10.96 14.66 14.57
CA ILE A 59 9.73 15.38 14.87
C ILE A 59 9.82 16.73 14.17
N TYR A 60 8.82 17.04 13.36
CA TYR A 60 8.81 18.18 12.46
C TYR A 60 7.57 19.05 12.67
N ASP A 61 7.74 20.36 12.60
CA ASP A 61 6.66 21.35 12.64
C ASP A 61 6.32 21.74 11.19
N PRO A 62 5.18 21.28 10.63
CA PRO A 62 4.82 21.54 9.23
C PRO A 62 4.44 22.99 8.96
N GLU A 63 3.98 23.75 9.96
CA GLU A 63 3.66 25.18 9.81
C GLU A 63 4.94 26.03 9.77
N LYS A 64 5.88 25.74 10.67
CA LYS A 64 7.16 26.48 10.77
C LYS A 64 8.24 25.93 9.84
N LYS A 65 7.95 24.83 9.14
CA LYS A 65 8.85 24.09 8.25
C LYS A 65 10.22 23.82 8.88
N LYS A 66 10.23 23.31 10.12
CA LYS A 66 11.49 23.06 10.85
C LYS A 66 11.43 21.84 11.76
N PRO A 67 12.54 21.11 11.91
CA PRO A 67 12.62 20.04 12.90
C PRO A 67 12.55 20.59 14.33
N LEU A 68 11.75 19.94 15.15
CA LEU A 68 11.64 20.17 16.59
C LEU A 68 12.57 19.25 17.40
N TYR A 69 12.75 18.01 16.92
CA TYR A 69 13.64 17.02 17.52
C TYR A 69 14.17 16.05 16.47
N GLN A 70 15.40 15.59 16.64
CA GLN A 70 16.07 14.69 15.71
C GLN A 70 16.95 13.70 16.48
N PHE A 71 16.87 12.43 16.12
CA PHE A 71 17.73 11.35 16.58
C PHE A 71 17.99 10.42 15.40
N ASN A 72 19.23 10.32 14.94
CA ASN A 72 19.61 9.57 13.72
C ASN A 72 18.75 9.89 12.46
N PRO A 73 18.46 11.17 12.15
CA PRO A 73 17.49 11.54 11.11
C PRO A 73 17.92 11.16 9.68
N HIS A 74 19.22 10.99 9.44
CA HIS A 74 19.83 10.67 8.14
C HIS A 74 20.44 9.27 8.10
N LYS A 75 20.05 8.39 9.04
CA LYS A 75 20.49 6.99 9.03
C LYS A 75 19.46 6.15 8.29
N TYR A 76 19.93 5.12 7.60
CA TYR A 76 19.07 4.19 6.88
C TYR A 76 18.38 3.20 7.81
N PHE A 77 17.09 3.00 7.58
CA PHE A 77 16.25 1.99 8.22
C PHE A 77 15.42 1.27 7.17
N THR A 78 15.04 0.03 7.47
CA THR A 78 14.01 -0.69 6.71
C THR A 78 12.63 -0.09 7.06
N PRO A 79 11.93 0.55 6.11
CA PRO A 79 10.69 1.27 6.41
C PRO A 79 9.47 0.37 6.65
N ALA A 80 9.55 -0.94 6.32
CA ALA A 80 8.39 -1.82 6.25
C ALA A 80 7.24 -1.15 5.45
N SER A 81 5.98 -1.29 5.88
CA SER A 81 4.82 -0.71 5.21
C SER A 81 4.83 0.81 5.06
N ASN A 82 5.72 1.56 5.72
CA ASN A 82 5.88 2.99 5.41
C ASN A 82 6.35 3.23 3.96
N THR A 83 6.89 2.20 3.30
CA THR A 83 7.15 2.20 1.84
C THR A 83 5.92 2.56 1.03
N LYS A 84 4.71 2.19 1.50
CA LYS A 84 3.44 2.50 0.82
C LYS A 84 3.18 4.00 0.67
N LEU A 85 3.86 4.86 1.42
CA LEU A 85 3.80 6.32 1.19
C LEU A 85 4.48 6.72 -0.12
N LEU A 86 5.57 6.04 -0.52
CA LEU A 86 6.20 6.25 -1.83
C LEU A 86 5.28 5.78 -2.96
N THR A 87 4.65 4.63 -2.77
CA THR A 87 3.65 4.08 -3.69
C THR A 87 2.42 4.95 -3.81
N PHE A 88 1.89 5.46 -2.68
CA PHE A 88 0.78 6.39 -2.67
C PHE A 88 1.13 7.67 -3.41
N TYR A 89 2.29 8.27 -3.11
CA TYR A 89 2.77 9.45 -3.84
C TYR A 89 2.94 9.17 -5.34
N THR A 90 3.40 7.97 -5.72
CA THR A 90 3.48 7.55 -7.13
C THR A 90 2.12 7.50 -7.79
N GLY A 91 1.13 6.91 -7.10
CA GLY A 91 -0.26 6.93 -7.54
C GLY A 91 -0.75 8.34 -7.79
N LEU A 92 -0.54 9.26 -6.84
CA LEU A 92 -0.95 10.67 -6.96
C LEU A 92 -0.28 11.40 -8.13
N LYS A 93 0.96 11.05 -8.49
CA LYS A 93 1.68 11.69 -9.61
C LYS A 93 1.29 11.15 -10.97
N LEU A 94 0.98 9.86 -11.06
CA LEU A 94 0.90 9.16 -12.35
C LEU A 94 -0.50 8.65 -12.70
N LEU A 95 -1.35 8.34 -11.72
CA LEU A 95 -2.68 7.80 -11.99
C LEU A 95 -3.73 8.92 -12.01
N GLY A 96 -4.70 8.80 -12.91
CA GLY A 96 -5.89 9.65 -12.93
C GLY A 96 -6.92 9.28 -11.86
N ASP A 97 -8.10 9.88 -11.93
CA ASP A 97 -9.16 9.70 -10.92
C ASP A 97 -9.90 8.34 -11.02
N SER A 98 -9.62 7.56 -12.06
CA SER A 98 -10.22 6.23 -12.25
C SER A 98 -9.16 5.23 -12.69
N VAL A 99 -9.27 4.00 -12.18
CA VAL A 99 -8.32 2.92 -12.46
C VAL A 99 -8.56 2.40 -13.88
N PRO A 100 -7.55 2.42 -14.78
CA PRO A 100 -7.68 1.78 -16.08
C PRO A 100 -7.69 0.27 -15.86
N ALA A 101 -8.78 -0.40 -16.21
CA ALA A 101 -8.99 -1.82 -15.92
C ALA A 101 -8.58 -2.73 -17.07
N LEU A 102 -9.00 -2.37 -18.29
CA LEU A 102 -8.69 -3.08 -19.51
C LEU A 102 -8.30 -2.09 -20.61
N GLU A 103 -7.36 -2.51 -21.45
CA GLU A 103 -7.20 -2.00 -22.80
C GLU A 103 -7.92 -2.94 -23.75
N TYR A 104 -8.63 -2.41 -24.75
CA TYR A 104 -9.38 -3.25 -25.67
C TYR A 104 -9.56 -2.62 -27.05
N ARG A 105 -9.89 -3.48 -28.01
CA ARG A 105 -10.34 -3.14 -29.37
C ARG A 105 -11.48 -4.08 -29.76
N LEU A 106 -12.49 -3.51 -30.41
CA LEU A 106 -13.47 -4.28 -31.17
C LEU A 106 -13.01 -4.38 -32.62
N GLN A 107 -12.85 -5.59 -33.12
CA GLN A 107 -12.45 -5.87 -34.49
C GLN A 107 -13.38 -6.94 -35.07
N ASN A 108 -14.22 -6.56 -36.03
CA ASN A 108 -15.26 -7.42 -36.60
C ASN A 108 -16.18 -8.00 -35.50
N ASP A 109 -16.16 -9.32 -35.32
CA ASP A 109 -16.88 -10.11 -34.33
C ASP A 109 -16.04 -10.43 -33.09
N SER A 110 -14.86 -9.81 -32.93
CA SER A 110 -13.90 -10.10 -31.87
C SER A 110 -13.70 -8.90 -30.94
N LEU A 111 -13.78 -9.13 -29.63
CA LEU A 111 -13.33 -8.22 -28.59
C LEU A 111 -11.97 -8.71 -28.08
N ILE A 112 -10.92 -8.00 -28.46
CA ILE A 112 -9.55 -8.28 -28.02
C ILE A 112 -9.26 -7.35 -26.85
N PHE A 113 -8.85 -7.89 -25.71
CA PHE A 113 -8.59 -7.10 -24.50
C PHE A 113 -7.37 -7.58 -23.74
N ARG A 114 -6.81 -6.70 -22.90
CA ARG A 114 -5.63 -6.93 -22.07
C ARG A 114 -5.85 -6.31 -20.69
N GLY A 115 -5.37 -7.00 -19.65
CA GLY A 115 -5.33 -6.48 -18.28
C GLY A 115 -4.21 -5.46 -18.08
N THR A 116 -4.47 -4.47 -17.23
CA THR A 116 -3.56 -3.36 -16.92
C THR A 116 -2.84 -3.51 -15.57
N GLY A 117 -3.09 -4.61 -14.84
CA GLY A 117 -2.72 -4.76 -13.43
C GLY A 117 -3.77 -4.27 -12.43
N ASP A 118 -4.95 -3.81 -12.87
CA ASP A 118 -6.05 -3.38 -11.99
C ASP A 118 -6.48 -4.48 -11.00
N PRO A 119 -6.30 -4.28 -9.67
CA PRO A 119 -6.62 -5.29 -8.66
C PRO A 119 -8.10 -5.38 -8.30
N SER A 120 -8.99 -4.60 -8.93
CA SER A 120 -10.42 -4.53 -8.56
C SER A 120 -11.28 -5.65 -9.14
N LEU A 121 -10.82 -6.35 -10.19
CA LEU A 121 -11.61 -7.38 -10.86
C LEU A 121 -11.95 -8.53 -9.90
N LEU A 122 -13.23 -8.62 -9.54
CA LEU A 122 -13.79 -9.64 -8.63
C LEU A 122 -13.13 -9.66 -7.23
N ASN A 123 -12.44 -8.59 -6.85
CA ASN A 123 -11.77 -8.52 -5.55
C ASN A 123 -12.79 -8.17 -4.45
N PRO A 124 -12.99 -9.03 -3.44
CA PRO A 124 -14.01 -8.82 -2.40
C PRO A 124 -13.72 -7.64 -1.47
N TYR A 125 -12.49 -7.09 -1.52
CA TYR A 125 -12.07 -5.97 -0.68
C TYR A 125 -12.20 -4.60 -1.34
N LEU A 126 -12.63 -4.55 -2.61
CA LEU A 126 -12.77 -3.33 -3.40
C LEU A 126 -14.20 -3.19 -3.93
N PRO A 127 -14.63 -1.97 -4.30
CA PRO A 127 -15.90 -1.79 -4.98
C PRO A 127 -15.97 -2.62 -6.28
N PRO A 128 -17.18 -3.06 -6.69
CA PRO A 128 -17.33 -3.88 -7.88
C PRO A 128 -16.89 -3.13 -9.14
N SER A 129 -16.03 -3.78 -9.92
CA SER A 129 -15.59 -3.32 -11.24
C SER A 129 -16.65 -3.56 -12.31
N GLY A 130 -16.76 -2.64 -13.29
CA GLY A 130 -17.63 -2.80 -14.46
C GLY A 130 -17.14 -3.83 -15.49
N VAL A 131 -15.96 -4.43 -15.30
CA VAL A 131 -15.33 -5.35 -16.26
C VAL A 131 -16.18 -6.59 -16.52
N VAL A 132 -16.76 -7.20 -15.49
CA VAL A 132 -17.60 -8.41 -15.63
C VAL A 132 -18.78 -8.12 -16.55
N GLY A 133 -19.56 -7.10 -16.25
CA GLY A 133 -20.70 -6.70 -17.07
C GLY A 133 -20.29 -6.28 -18.49
N PHE A 134 -19.13 -5.63 -18.67
CA PHE A 134 -18.62 -5.28 -19.99
C PHE A 134 -18.35 -6.53 -20.86
N LEU A 135 -17.70 -7.55 -20.27
CA LEU A 135 -17.36 -8.79 -20.97
C LEU A 135 -18.58 -9.69 -21.18
N GLU A 136 -19.47 -9.82 -20.19
CA GLU A 136 -20.69 -10.63 -20.29
C GLU A 136 -21.63 -10.11 -21.38
N ASN A 137 -21.85 -8.79 -21.44
CA ASN A 137 -22.83 -8.19 -22.35
C ASN A 137 -22.31 -8.01 -23.79
N SER A 138 -21.01 -8.20 -24.03
CA SER A 138 -20.41 -8.09 -25.37
C SER A 138 -20.95 -9.19 -26.30
N GLN A 139 -21.42 -8.82 -27.49
CA GLN A 139 -21.86 -9.78 -28.50
C GLN A 139 -20.69 -10.42 -29.28
N ALA A 140 -19.48 -9.89 -29.10
CA ALA A 140 -18.28 -10.36 -29.78
C ALA A 140 -17.66 -11.59 -29.07
N GLU A 141 -16.92 -12.41 -29.82
CA GLU A 141 -16.03 -13.42 -29.26
C GLU A 141 -14.92 -12.77 -28.42
N LEU A 142 -14.59 -13.38 -27.28
CA LEU A 142 -13.64 -12.81 -26.32
C LEU A 142 -12.23 -13.36 -26.54
N PHE A 143 -11.26 -12.45 -26.70
CA PHE A 143 -9.86 -12.78 -26.85
C PHE A 143 -9.00 -12.03 -25.84
N TYR A 144 -8.31 -12.76 -24.97
CA TYR A 144 -7.34 -12.17 -24.05
C TYR A 144 -5.96 -12.09 -24.71
N LEU A 145 -5.40 -10.89 -24.77
CA LEU A 145 -4.05 -10.60 -25.23
C LEU A 145 -3.12 -10.40 -24.03
N PRO A 146 -2.23 -11.36 -23.72
CA PRO A 146 -1.28 -11.19 -22.63
C PRO A 146 -0.38 -9.97 -22.84
N PRO A 147 -0.07 -9.20 -21.77
CA PRO A 147 0.86 -8.08 -21.86
C PRO A 147 2.28 -8.57 -22.12
N LYS A 148 3.11 -7.66 -22.65
CA LYS A 148 4.55 -7.88 -22.81
C LYS A 148 5.24 -7.49 -21.51
N THR A 149 5.27 -8.40 -20.55
CA THR A 149 5.89 -8.15 -19.24
C THR A 149 6.91 -9.23 -18.89
N GLU A 150 8.03 -8.80 -18.30
CA GLU A 150 9.01 -9.68 -17.65
C GLU A 150 8.95 -9.54 -16.11
N GLU A 151 7.93 -8.87 -15.59
CA GLU A 151 7.74 -8.65 -14.16
C GLU A 151 7.61 -9.99 -13.42
N THR A 152 8.32 -10.10 -12.29
CA THR A 152 8.31 -11.32 -11.47
C THR A 152 7.15 -11.29 -10.48
N PHE A 153 6.64 -12.48 -10.14
CA PHE A 153 5.51 -12.62 -9.22
C PHE A 153 5.80 -12.11 -7.79
N PHE A 154 7.06 -12.19 -7.34
CA PHE A 154 7.53 -11.60 -6.08
C PHE A 154 8.58 -10.52 -6.32
N GLY A 155 8.61 -9.55 -5.41
CA GLY A 155 9.62 -8.51 -5.38
C GLY A 155 10.98 -9.00 -4.88
N PRO A 156 12.07 -8.29 -5.21
CA PRO A 156 13.39 -8.61 -4.69
C PRO A 156 13.40 -8.60 -3.16
N GLY A 157 13.96 -9.64 -2.53
CA GLY A 157 14.11 -9.71 -1.07
C GLY A 157 12.85 -10.07 -0.30
N TRP A 158 11.77 -10.50 -0.98
CA TRP A 158 10.64 -11.18 -0.34
C TRP A 158 11.05 -12.57 0.14
N ALA A 159 10.54 -13.00 1.28
CA ALA A 159 10.84 -14.33 1.80
C ALA A 159 10.00 -15.38 1.04
N TRP A 160 10.65 -16.48 0.66
CA TRP A 160 10.01 -17.51 -0.18
C TRP A 160 8.99 -18.34 0.61
N ASP A 161 9.17 -18.43 1.92
CA ASP A 161 8.34 -19.19 2.87
C ASP A 161 7.05 -18.46 3.24
N ASP A 162 6.93 -17.16 2.94
CA ASP A 162 5.69 -16.37 3.14
C ASP A 162 4.61 -16.68 2.09
N TYR A 163 4.87 -17.54 1.09
CA TYR A 163 4.01 -17.75 -0.08
C TYR A 163 2.55 -18.15 0.22
N ASN A 164 2.30 -18.67 1.43
CA ASN A 164 1.00 -19.13 1.90
C ASN A 164 0.27 -18.05 2.72
N ASP A 165 0.97 -17.01 3.14
CA ASP A 165 0.41 -15.95 3.96
C ASP A 165 -0.31 -14.91 3.10
N TYR A 166 -1.49 -14.48 3.54
CA TYR A 166 -2.36 -13.54 2.82
C TYR A 166 -1.66 -12.22 2.43
N TYR A 167 -0.58 -11.84 3.10
CA TYR A 167 0.13 -10.60 2.81
C TYR A 167 1.18 -10.75 1.69
N SER A 168 1.45 -11.96 1.20
CA SER A 168 2.48 -12.28 0.19
C SER A 168 1.84 -12.73 -1.13
N VAL A 169 0.84 -11.98 -1.59
CA VAL A 169 0.13 -12.24 -2.84
C VAL A 169 1.03 -11.97 -4.04
N GLU A 170 1.02 -12.87 -5.04
CA GLU A 170 1.77 -12.70 -6.28
C GLU A 170 1.26 -11.49 -7.09
N ARG A 171 2.19 -10.65 -7.55
CA ARG A 171 1.94 -9.63 -8.57
C ARG A 171 1.39 -10.29 -9.83
N SER A 172 0.45 -9.65 -10.50
CA SER A 172 -0.01 -10.14 -11.81
C SER A 172 -0.55 -9.03 -12.68
N ALA A 173 -0.37 -9.19 -14.00
CA ALA A 173 -0.86 -8.23 -14.96
C ALA A 173 -2.39 -8.29 -15.17
N PHE A 174 -3.03 -9.38 -14.72
CA PHE A 174 -4.47 -9.52 -14.80
C PHE A 174 -4.98 -10.27 -13.57
N PRO A 175 -5.04 -9.58 -12.42
CA PRO A 175 -5.49 -10.20 -11.19
C PRO A 175 -7.01 -10.40 -11.22
N VAL A 176 -7.44 -11.51 -10.66
CA VAL A 176 -8.86 -11.89 -10.56
C VAL A 176 -9.06 -12.41 -9.14
N TYR A 177 -10.12 -12.00 -8.46
CA TYR A 177 -10.36 -12.36 -7.05
C TYR A 177 -9.23 -11.95 -6.11
N GLY A 178 -8.51 -10.86 -6.42
CA GLY A 178 -7.36 -10.42 -5.63
C GLY A 178 -6.18 -11.39 -5.63
N ASN A 179 -6.15 -12.39 -6.54
CA ASN A 179 -5.20 -13.50 -6.53
C ASN A 179 -5.23 -14.37 -5.26
N GLU A 180 -6.39 -14.45 -4.59
CA GLU A 180 -6.55 -15.16 -3.33
C GLU A 180 -7.69 -16.17 -3.37
N VAL A 181 -7.62 -17.15 -2.46
CA VAL A 181 -8.70 -18.09 -2.16
C VAL A 181 -9.00 -18.02 -0.68
N SER A 182 -10.26 -17.76 -0.34
CA SER A 182 -10.76 -17.81 1.03
C SER A 182 -11.37 -19.18 1.32
N PHE A 183 -11.08 -19.68 2.50
CA PHE A 183 -11.57 -20.95 3.02
C PHE A 183 -12.25 -20.73 4.36
N LYS A 184 -13.39 -21.38 4.55
CA LYS A 184 -14.13 -21.34 5.81
C LYS A 184 -14.57 -22.74 6.22
N ALA A 185 -14.58 -23.01 7.52
CA ALA A 185 -15.14 -24.25 8.05
C ALA A 185 -16.58 -24.42 7.57
N ASN A 186 -16.90 -25.61 7.05
CA ASN A 186 -18.26 -25.97 6.69
C ASN A 186 -18.82 -26.84 7.82
N GLN A 187 -19.96 -26.44 8.39
CA GLN A 187 -20.61 -27.19 9.47
C GLN A 187 -21.51 -28.33 8.95
N VAL A 188 -21.72 -28.39 7.62
CA VAL A 188 -22.66 -29.30 6.96
C VAL A 188 -21.94 -30.35 6.10
N GLU A 189 -20.85 -29.96 5.43
CA GLU A 189 -20.05 -30.85 4.60
C GLU A 189 -18.68 -31.12 5.23
N GLU A 190 -18.06 -32.25 4.86
CA GLU A 190 -16.66 -32.53 5.23
C GLU A 190 -15.65 -31.61 4.51
N LEU A 191 -16.06 -30.86 3.50
CA LEU A 191 -15.16 -29.96 2.78
C LEU A 191 -15.33 -28.52 3.26
N PRO A 192 -14.23 -27.76 3.48
CA PRO A 192 -14.30 -26.33 3.70
C PRO A 192 -15.07 -25.62 2.58
N GLU A 193 -15.80 -24.56 2.92
CA GLU A 193 -16.31 -23.61 1.93
C GLU A 193 -15.14 -22.93 1.24
N VAL A 194 -15.21 -22.78 -0.09
CA VAL A 194 -14.12 -22.22 -0.91
C VAL A 194 -14.64 -21.08 -1.78
N TYR A 195 -13.93 -19.94 -1.75
CA TYR A 195 -14.20 -18.81 -2.63
C TYR A 195 -12.89 -18.30 -3.27
N PRO A 196 -12.77 -18.26 -4.61
CA PRO A 196 -13.79 -18.65 -5.59
C PRO A 196 -14.00 -20.18 -5.67
N SER A 197 -15.23 -20.60 -5.96
CA SER A 197 -15.63 -22.02 -5.97
C SER A 197 -14.89 -22.88 -6.99
N ALA A 198 -14.29 -22.27 -8.01
CA ALA A 198 -13.44 -22.94 -8.99
C ALA A 198 -12.24 -23.69 -8.38
N PHE A 199 -11.84 -23.38 -7.14
CA PHE A 199 -10.79 -24.10 -6.43
C PHE A 199 -11.29 -25.26 -5.55
N ARG A 200 -12.59 -25.56 -5.54
CA ARG A 200 -13.15 -26.66 -4.74
C ARG A 200 -12.48 -28.01 -5.05
N ASP A 201 -12.26 -28.30 -6.32
CA ASP A 201 -11.61 -29.54 -6.77
C ASP A 201 -10.07 -29.52 -6.59
N SER A 202 -9.52 -28.43 -6.06
CA SER A 202 -8.09 -28.29 -5.75
C SER A 202 -7.76 -28.61 -4.29
N LEU A 203 -8.77 -28.91 -3.46
CA LEU A 203 -8.60 -29.34 -2.08
C LEU A 203 -8.03 -30.75 -1.99
N VAL A 204 -7.14 -30.97 -1.02
CA VAL A 204 -6.50 -32.25 -0.75
C VAL A 204 -6.54 -32.49 0.76
N PRO A 205 -7.13 -33.60 1.25
CA PRO A 205 -7.06 -33.91 2.67
C PRO A 205 -5.62 -34.25 3.07
N ASP A 206 -5.17 -33.72 4.20
CA ASP A 206 -3.87 -34.03 4.79
C ASP A 206 -4.04 -34.33 6.29
N THR A 207 -3.67 -35.55 6.69
CA THR A 207 -3.78 -36.03 8.08
C THR A 207 -2.61 -35.58 8.96
N LEU A 208 -1.53 -35.07 8.37
CA LEU A 208 -0.37 -34.55 9.11
C LEU A 208 -0.49 -33.05 9.38
N LEU A 209 -1.38 -32.37 8.65
CA LEU A 209 -1.63 -30.94 8.77
C LEU A 209 -2.59 -30.68 9.93
N GLN A 210 -2.20 -29.78 10.84
CA GLN A 210 -2.92 -29.62 12.10
C GLN A 210 -3.90 -28.45 12.12
N GLU A 211 -3.58 -27.26 11.61
CA GLU A 211 -4.36 -26.05 11.97
C GLU A 211 -4.67 -25.09 10.82
N LYS A 212 -3.95 -25.20 9.69
CA LYS A 212 -4.07 -24.23 8.61
C LYS A 212 -4.07 -24.91 7.26
N ILE A 213 -4.72 -24.29 6.29
CA ILE A 213 -4.60 -24.67 4.90
C ILE A 213 -3.22 -24.31 4.39
N GLN A 214 -2.60 -25.27 3.70
CA GLN A 214 -1.29 -25.13 3.10
C GLN A 214 -1.39 -25.37 1.59
N ARG A 215 -1.11 -24.34 0.80
CA ARG A 215 -0.96 -24.48 -0.65
C ARG A 215 0.37 -25.17 -0.96
N GLU A 216 0.44 -25.99 -1.99
CA GLU A 216 1.72 -26.42 -2.57
C GLU A 216 2.45 -25.21 -3.20
N LEU A 217 3.76 -25.02 -2.94
CA LEU A 217 4.51 -23.82 -3.35
C LEU A 217 4.32 -23.43 -4.83
N SER A 218 4.32 -24.42 -5.74
CA SER A 218 4.27 -24.19 -7.19
C SER A 218 2.90 -24.47 -7.84
N LYS A 219 1.90 -24.91 -7.08
CA LYS A 219 0.60 -25.35 -7.62
C LYS A 219 -0.57 -24.87 -6.77
N ASN A 220 -1.71 -24.69 -7.42
CA ASN A 220 -2.98 -24.49 -6.72
C ASN A 220 -3.54 -25.83 -6.27
N ARG A 221 -2.86 -26.47 -5.31
CA ARG A 221 -3.38 -27.61 -4.54
C ARG A 221 -3.31 -27.22 -3.09
N PHE A 222 -4.43 -27.30 -2.40
CA PHE A 222 -4.60 -26.77 -1.05
C PHE A 222 -4.84 -27.94 -0.10
N HIS A 223 -3.84 -28.23 0.71
CA HIS A 223 -3.91 -29.25 1.75
C HIS A 223 -4.71 -28.68 2.92
N TYR A 224 -5.74 -29.39 3.36
CA TYR A 224 -6.55 -29.01 4.51
C TYR A 224 -6.49 -30.10 5.59
N PRO A 225 -6.57 -29.74 6.88
CA PRO A 225 -6.55 -30.71 7.98
C PRO A 225 -7.73 -31.68 7.84
N ALA A 226 -7.45 -32.98 7.67
CA ALA A 226 -8.50 -33.99 7.47
C ALA A 226 -9.39 -34.21 8.72
N GLU A 227 -8.90 -33.86 9.91
CA GLU A 227 -9.69 -33.86 11.14
C GLU A 227 -10.48 -32.53 11.27
N LEU A 228 -11.61 -32.46 10.56
CA LEU A 228 -12.44 -31.26 10.36
C LEU A 228 -13.26 -30.80 11.56
N ASN A 229 -12.94 -31.23 12.78
CA ASN A 229 -13.54 -30.64 13.99
C ASN A 229 -12.87 -29.29 14.33
N GLN A 230 -12.72 -28.43 13.32
CA GLN A 230 -12.19 -27.07 13.45
C GLN A 230 -13.29 -26.05 13.13
N PRO A 231 -14.21 -25.80 14.06
CA PRO A 231 -15.30 -24.83 13.86
C PRO A 231 -14.82 -23.39 13.61
N GLU A 232 -13.52 -23.13 13.73
CA GLU A 232 -12.90 -21.80 13.64
C GLU A 232 -12.02 -21.59 12.38
N LEU A 233 -11.95 -22.55 11.44
CA LEU A 233 -11.14 -22.38 10.22
C LEU A 233 -11.70 -21.20 9.39
N GLU A 234 -10.96 -20.10 9.36
CA GLU A 234 -11.13 -18.99 8.42
C GLU A 234 -9.75 -18.54 7.96
N GLN A 235 -9.42 -18.78 6.69
CA GLN A 235 -8.10 -18.48 6.15
C GLN A 235 -8.20 -18.02 4.71
N THR A 236 -7.41 -17.00 4.37
CA THR A 236 -7.19 -16.59 2.99
C THR A 236 -5.76 -16.94 2.58
N VAL A 237 -5.61 -17.60 1.44
CA VAL A 237 -4.33 -18.08 0.91
C VAL A 237 -4.14 -17.56 -0.51
N PRO A 238 -3.00 -16.93 -0.84
CA PRO A 238 -2.70 -16.55 -2.21
C PRO A 238 -2.62 -17.77 -3.12
N PHE A 239 -3.23 -17.70 -4.30
CA PHE A 239 -3.07 -18.73 -5.32
C PHE A 239 -1.92 -18.41 -6.28
N LYS A 240 -1.31 -19.45 -6.84
CA LYS A 240 -0.35 -19.36 -7.94
C LYS A 240 -1.04 -18.81 -9.18
N THR A 241 -0.71 -17.59 -9.55
CA THR A 241 -1.37 -16.88 -10.67
C THR A 241 -0.64 -17.13 -11.99
N SER A 242 -1.40 -17.08 -13.08
CA SER A 242 -0.89 -17.16 -14.45
C SER A 242 -1.96 -16.62 -15.41
N THR A 243 -1.59 -16.31 -16.66
CA THR A 243 -2.59 -15.98 -17.69
C THR A 243 -3.68 -17.03 -17.81
N ARG A 244 -3.31 -18.31 -17.78
CA ARG A 244 -4.30 -19.40 -17.88
C ARG A 244 -5.20 -19.45 -16.64
N THR A 245 -4.65 -19.30 -15.44
CA THR A 245 -5.42 -19.28 -14.19
C THR A 245 -6.41 -18.12 -14.18
N ALA A 246 -5.94 -16.91 -14.45
CA ALA A 246 -6.79 -15.70 -14.47
C ALA A 246 -7.91 -15.80 -15.51
N VAL A 247 -7.58 -16.21 -16.74
CA VAL A 247 -8.58 -16.37 -17.82
C VAL A 247 -9.56 -17.50 -17.52
N ALA A 248 -9.11 -18.62 -16.95
CA ALA A 248 -10.00 -19.71 -16.56
C ALA A 248 -10.98 -19.29 -15.46
N LEU A 249 -10.50 -18.61 -14.41
CA LEU A 249 -11.35 -18.07 -13.35
C LEU A 249 -12.37 -17.09 -13.90
N LEU A 250 -11.93 -16.11 -14.72
CA LEU A 250 -12.85 -15.14 -15.31
C LEU A 250 -13.86 -15.80 -16.24
N SER A 251 -13.43 -16.76 -17.07
CA SER A 251 -14.30 -17.50 -17.99
C SER A 251 -15.38 -18.30 -17.26
N ASP A 252 -15.01 -18.95 -16.15
CA ASP A 252 -15.93 -19.62 -15.23
C ASP A 252 -16.96 -18.63 -14.65
N THR A 253 -16.50 -17.49 -14.12
CA THR A 253 -17.37 -16.47 -13.53
C THR A 253 -18.39 -15.91 -14.53
N ILE A 254 -17.95 -15.56 -15.73
CA ILE A 254 -18.82 -14.89 -16.72
C ILE A 254 -19.63 -15.86 -17.58
N GLY A 255 -19.39 -17.18 -17.46
CA GLY A 255 -20.03 -18.20 -18.29
C GLY A 255 -19.73 -18.08 -19.79
N ARG A 256 -18.59 -17.48 -20.16
CA ARG A 256 -18.18 -17.28 -21.57
C ARG A 256 -16.78 -17.78 -21.81
N ASN A 257 -16.55 -18.42 -22.95
CA ASN A 257 -15.23 -18.83 -23.38
C ASN A 257 -14.35 -17.62 -23.76
N ILE A 258 -13.13 -17.56 -23.23
CA ILE A 258 -12.14 -16.53 -23.54
C ILE A 258 -10.92 -17.21 -24.17
N LYS A 259 -10.63 -16.89 -25.42
CA LYS A 259 -9.47 -17.44 -26.15
C LYS A 259 -8.21 -16.66 -25.79
N ILE A 260 -7.14 -17.33 -25.39
CA ILE A 260 -5.84 -16.69 -25.11
C ILE A 260 -5.07 -16.56 -26.42
N LEU A 261 -4.71 -15.33 -26.80
CA LEU A 261 -3.84 -15.06 -27.95
C LEU A 261 -2.37 -15.31 -27.61
N LYS A 262 -1.53 -15.44 -28.64
CA LYS A 262 -0.07 -15.51 -28.46
C LYS A 262 0.41 -14.22 -27.77
N PRO A 263 1.34 -14.32 -26.81
CA PRO A 263 1.94 -13.13 -26.21
C PRO A 263 2.71 -12.33 -27.28
N ASN A 264 2.94 -11.05 -27.02
CA ASN A 264 3.73 -10.15 -27.87
C ASN A 264 3.22 -9.92 -29.30
N LEU A 265 1.96 -10.28 -29.59
CA LEU A 265 1.33 -9.81 -30.82
C LEU A 265 1.20 -8.29 -30.78
N ASN A 266 1.64 -7.63 -31.85
CA ASN A 266 1.53 -6.18 -31.99
C ASN A 266 0.12 -5.81 -32.47
N ILE A 267 -0.84 -5.94 -31.56
CA ILE A 267 -2.22 -5.52 -31.75
C ILE A 267 -2.39 -4.24 -30.95
N ASP A 268 -2.67 -3.16 -31.67
CA ASP A 268 -2.99 -1.87 -31.08
C ASP A 268 -4.38 -1.95 -30.40
N LEU A 269 -4.45 -1.57 -29.13
CA LEU A 269 -5.68 -1.55 -28.33
C LEU A 269 -6.03 -0.08 -28.06
N ASP A 270 -6.99 0.44 -28.82
CA ASP A 270 -7.26 1.87 -28.93
C ASP A 270 -8.24 2.42 -27.89
N ARG A 271 -8.76 1.58 -27.01
CA ARG A 271 -9.74 1.97 -25.98
C ARG A 271 -9.31 1.49 -24.61
N THR A 272 -9.62 2.29 -23.60
CA THR A 272 -9.47 1.92 -22.19
C THR A 272 -10.84 1.82 -21.53
N LEU A 273 -11.10 0.73 -20.82
CA LEU A 273 -12.21 0.60 -19.89
C LEU A 273 -11.69 0.95 -18.50
N PHE A 274 -12.33 1.91 -17.83
CA PHE A 274 -12.03 2.27 -16.45
C PHE A 274 -12.95 1.52 -15.48
N SER A 275 -12.45 1.18 -14.29
CA SER A 275 -13.20 0.48 -13.24
C SER A 275 -13.65 1.43 -12.12
N ILE A 276 -12.94 1.39 -10.99
CA ILE A 276 -13.29 2.07 -9.75
C ILE A 276 -12.53 3.40 -9.63
N PRO A 277 -12.98 4.33 -8.75
CA PRO A 277 -12.18 5.50 -8.41
C PRO A 277 -10.83 5.08 -7.83
N THR A 278 -9.74 5.71 -8.26
CA THR A 278 -8.38 5.36 -7.83
C THR A 278 -8.19 5.49 -6.32
N ASP A 279 -8.92 6.41 -5.68
CA ASP A 279 -8.95 6.58 -4.22
C ASP A 279 -9.40 5.32 -3.47
N SER A 280 -10.18 4.43 -4.11
CA SER A 280 -10.55 3.13 -3.53
C SER A 280 -9.32 2.25 -3.32
N LEU A 281 -8.35 2.29 -4.24
CA LEU A 281 -7.08 1.57 -4.11
C LEU A 281 -6.23 2.16 -2.99
N TYR A 282 -6.08 3.50 -2.97
CA TYR A 282 -5.32 4.18 -1.93
C TYR A 282 -5.88 3.90 -0.54
N LYS A 283 -7.22 3.93 -0.41
CA LYS A 283 -7.91 3.65 0.83
C LYS A 283 -7.64 2.25 1.35
N ARG A 284 -7.80 1.24 0.49
CA ARG A 284 -7.50 -0.14 0.86
C ARG A 284 -6.03 -0.30 1.24
N MET A 285 -5.12 0.22 0.44
CA MET A 285 -3.67 0.16 0.68
C MET A 285 -3.27 0.82 2.00
N LEU A 286 -3.74 2.03 2.28
CA LEU A 286 -3.32 2.83 3.42
C LEU A 286 -3.98 2.35 4.73
N GLN A 287 -5.30 2.08 4.72
CA GLN A 287 -6.02 1.71 5.94
C GLN A 287 -5.79 0.26 6.36
N LYS A 288 -5.64 -0.66 5.39
CA LYS A 288 -5.41 -2.08 5.67
C LYS A 288 -3.94 -2.48 5.49
N SER A 289 -3.07 -1.54 5.16
CA SER A 289 -1.67 -1.82 4.81
C SER A 289 -1.56 -2.94 3.74
N ASP A 290 -2.47 -2.93 2.76
CA ASP A 290 -2.59 -4.00 1.78
C ASP A 290 -1.37 -4.03 0.83
N ASN A 291 -0.59 -5.11 0.90
CA ASN A 291 0.65 -5.26 0.12
C ASN A 291 0.35 -5.44 -1.36
N PHE A 292 -0.65 -6.26 -1.68
CA PHE A 292 -1.01 -6.57 -3.05
C PHE A 292 -1.42 -5.30 -3.80
N ILE A 293 -2.31 -4.50 -3.19
CA ILE A 293 -2.73 -3.22 -3.80
C ILE A 293 -1.54 -2.28 -4.01
N ALA A 294 -0.57 -2.25 -3.09
CA ALA A 294 0.62 -1.42 -3.24
C ALA A 294 1.46 -1.82 -4.46
N GLU A 295 1.69 -3.11 -4.68
CA GLU A 295 2.43 -3.58 -5.86
C GLU A 295 1.66 -3.29 -7.16
N GLN A 296 0.34 -3.53 -7.16
CA GLN A 296 -0.50 -3.32 -8.33
C GLN A 296 -0.62 -1.84 -8.70
N ILE A 297 -0.60 -0.91 -7.73
CA ILE A 297 -0.51 0.54 -8.00
C ILE A 297 0.78 0.87 -8.76
N LEU A 298 1.92 0.27 -8.41
CA LEU A 298 3.16 0.51 -9.17
C LEU A 298 3.12 -0.11 -10.57
N MET A 299 2.50 -1.28 -10.74
CA MET A 299 2.27 -1.85 -12.07
C MET A 299 1.38 -0.93 -12.93
N LEU A 300 0.25 -0.47 -12.39
CA LEU A 300 -0.63 0.50 -13.05
C LEU A 300 0.12 1.79 -13.40
N ALA A 301 0.92 2.33 -12.48
CA ALA A 301 1.69 3.55 -12.71
C ALA A 301 2.78 3.36 -13.78
N SER A 302 3.37 2.17 -13.89
CA SER A 302 4.35 1.88 -14.93
C SER A 302 3.76 1.88 -16.34
N ARG A 303 2.46 1.57 -16.48
CA ARG A 303 1.72 1.65 -17.75
C ARG A 303 1.77 3.04 -18.36
N GLU A 304 1.68 4.07 -17.53
CA GLU A 304 1.72 5.47 -17.97
C GLU A 304 3.11 5.90 -18.49
N ILE A 305 4.11 5.01 -18.35
CA ILE A 305 5.49 5.20 -18.81
C ILE A 305 5.80 4.25 -19.97
N SER A 306 5.30 3.01 -19.92
CA SER A 306 5.52 1.97 -20.92
C SER A 306 4.53 0.81 -20.81
N ASP A 307 4.30 0.09 -21.90
CA ASP A 307 3.33 -1.03 -21.97
C ASP A 307 3.79 -2.35 -21.30
N THR A 308 4.82 -2.31 -20.44
CA THR A 308 5.43 -3.53 -19.86
C THR A 308 4.93 -3.91 -18.48
N LEU A 309 4.20 -3.02 -17.79
CA LEU A 309 3.72 -3.23 -16.41
C LEU A 309 4.84 -3.54 -15.39
N GLU A 310 6.05 -3.04 -15.64
CA GLU A 310 7.22 -3.30 -14.81
C GLU A 310 7.33 -2.32 -13.64
N VAL A 311 7.26 -2.84 -12.41
CA VAL A 311 7.41 -2.08 -11.16
C VAL A 311 8.73 -1.31 -11.10
N PRO A 312 9.90 -1.88 -11.50
CA PRO A 312 11.16 -1.14 -11.50
C PRO A 312 11.15 0.12 -12.39
N LEU A 313 10.34 0.15 -13.46
CA LEU A 313 10.24 1.32 -14.33
C LEU A 313 9.53 2.47 -13.65
N ALA A 314 8.41 2.21 -12.96
CA ALA A 314 7.73 3.21 -12.14
C ALA A 314 8.64 3.76 -11.04
N ILE A 315 9.32 2.89 -10.30
CA ILE A 315 10.27 3.28 -9.24
C ILE A 315 11.40 4.15 -9.80
N LYS A 316 12.02 3.73 -10.91
CA LYS A 316 13.11 4.47 -11.57
C LYS A 316 12.63 5.84 -12.05
N HIS A 317 11.44 5.90 -12.65
CA HIS A 317 10.83 7.15 -13.09
C HIS A 317 10.61 8.10 -11.92
N MET A 318 10.03 7.60 -10.82
CA MET A 318 9.77 8.39 -9.61
C MET A 318 11.07 8.91 -8.97
N LYS A 319 12.09 8.05 -8.83
CA LYS A 319 13.41 8.45 -8.33
C LYS A 319 14.05 9.57 -9.18
N LYS A 320 13.88 9.51 -10.50
CA LYS A 320 14.49 10.46 -11.44
C LYS A 320 13.77 11.82 -11.49
N ASN A 321 12.44 11.81 -11.39
CA ASN A 321 11.64 12.98 -11.73
C ASN A 321 11.00 13.68 -10.52
N TYR A 322 10.71 12.94 -9.43
CA TYR A 322 9.90 13.46 -8.32
C TYR A 322 10.54 13.35 -6.93
N LEU A 323 11.62 12.55 -6.79
CA LEU A 323 12.25 12.23 -5.49
C LEU A 323 13.73 12.63 -5.41
N GLN A 324 14.28 13.32 -6.41
CA GLN A 324 15.70 13.74 -6.43
C GLN A 324 16.05 14.80 -5.36
N ASP A 325 15.03 15.49 -4.83
CA ASP A 325 15.13 16.53 -3.80
C ASP A 325 14.86 15.99 -2.38
N LEU A 326 14.70 14.68 -2.22
CA LEU A 326 14.70 14.08 -0.88
C LEU A 326 16.07 14.31 -0.18
N PRO A 327 16.09 14.52 1.14
CA PRO A 327 17.32 14.78 1.89
C PRO A 327 18.44 13.74 1.71
N ASP A 328 18.07 12.46 1.56
CA ASP A 328 18.97 11.34 1.37
C ASP A 328 18.50 10.45 0.20
N GLU A 329 19.40 9.71 -0.44
CA GLU A 329 18.98 8.76 -1.49
C GLU A 329 18.06 7.67 -0.91
N VAL A 330 16.91 7.42 -1.52
CA VAL A 330 16.06 6.27 -1.16
C VAL A 330 16.48 5.00 -1.91
N LYS A 331 16.65 3.88 -1.18
CA LYS A 331 16.71 2.55 -1.79
C LYS A 331 15.31 1.96 -1.76
N TRP A 332 14.72 1.81 -2.93
CA TRP A 332 13.32 1.43 -3.09
C TRP A 332 13.22 0.37 -4.18
N VAL A 333 12.62 -0.78 -3.87
CA VAL A 333 12.59 -1.95 -4.76
C VAL A 333 11.23 -2.64 -4.88
N ASP A 334 10.24 -2.29 -4.05
CA ASP A 334 8.87 -2.82 -4.12
C ASP A 334 7.85 -1.78 -3.61
N GLY A 335 6.56 -1.97 -3.88
CA GLY A 335 5.53 -1.03 -3.46
C GLY A 335 5.07 -1.19 -2.01
N SER A 336 5.16 -2.41 -1.49
CA SER A 336 4.57 -2.81 -0.22
C SER A 336 5.46 -2.57 0.99
N GLY A 337 6.79 -2.65 0.82
CA GLY A 337 7.74 -2.65 1.92
C GLY A 337 8.05 -4.02 2.52
N LEU A 338 7.63 -5.12 1.87
CA LEU A 338 8.00 -6.48 2.27
C LEU A 338 9.50 -6.73 2.10
N SER A 339 10.09 -6.16 1.06
CA SER A 339 11.51 -6.29 0.79
C SER A 339 12.36 -5.70 1.91
N ARG A 340 13.29 -6.53 2.40
CA ARG A 340 14.36 -6.11 3.32
C ARG A 340 15.40 -5.20 2.66
N TYR A 341 15.35 -5.02 1.34
CA TYR A 341 16.29 -4.17 0.60
C TYR A 341 15.85 -2.70 0.55
N ASN A 342 14.60 -2.39 0.89
CA ASN A 342 14.16 -1.01 1.03
C ASN A 342 14.90 -0.33 2.18
N LEU A 343 15.48 0.83 1.90
CA LEU A 343 16.11 1.69 2.91
C LEU A 343 15.72 3.15 2.66
N THR A 344 15.34 3.82 3.74
CA THR A 344 15.07 5.25 3.74
C THR A 344 15.45 5.85 5.09
N THR A 345 15.37 7.17 5.23
CA THR A 345 15.72 7.90 6.44
C THR A 345 14.49 8.58 7.04
N PRO A 346 14.47 8.86 8.36
CA PRO A 346 13.42 9.70 8.95
C PRO A 346 13.25 11.04 8.25
N ALA A 347 14.35 11.67 7.82
CA ALA A 347 14.32 12.92 7.06
C ALA A 347 13.61 12.77 5.71
N ASN A 348 13.88 11.70 4.98
CA ASN A 348 13.15 11.38 3.74
C ASN A 348 11.65 11.20 3.98
N MET A 349 11.27 10.52 5.06
CA MET A 349 9.85 10.29 5.38
C MET A 349 9.12 11.60 5.69
N VAL A 350 9.74 12.52 6.46
CA VAL A 350 9.18 13.86 6.69
C VAL A 350 9.02 14.63 5.39
N SER A 351 10.06 14.66 4.54
CA SER A 351 10.02 15.36 3.25
C SER A 351 8.96 14.77 2.30
N LEU A 352 8.79 13.44 2.29
CA LEU A 352 7.76 12.76 1.51
C LEU A 352 6.34 13.11 2.01
N LEU A 353 6.13 13.21 3.32
CA LEU A 353 4.84 13.64 3.88
C LEU A 353 4.51 15.07 3.48
N GLU A 354 5.48 15.99 3.47
CA GLU A 354 5.28 17.35 2.96
C GLU A 354 4.92 17.34 1.46
N LYS A 355 5.59 16.50 0.66
CA LYS A 355 5.24 16.33 -0.76
C LYS A 355 3.80 15.84 -0.93
N ILE A 356 3.38 14.82 -0.20
CA ILE A 356 2.00 14.31 -0.23
C ILE A 356 1.00 15.39 0.18
N GLN A 357 1.27 16.14 1.24
CA GLN A 357 0.43 17.25 1.69
C GLN A 357 0.26 18.34 0.63
N ASN A 358 1.26 18.56 -0.22
CA ASN A 358 1.17 19.53 -1.31
C ASN A 358 0.36 19.02 -2.52
N GLU A 359 0.19 17.70 -2.68
CA GLU A 359 -0.62 17.11 -3.76
C GLU A 359 -2.08 16.86 -3.35
N VAL A 360 -2.36 16.66 -2.06
CA VAL A 360 -3.68 16.22 -1.57
C VAL A 360 -4.13 17.08 -0.39
N SER A 361 -5.37 17.59 -0.47
CA SER A 361 -5.97 18.32 0.65
C SER A 361 -6.13 17.43 1.88
N TYR A 362 -6.07 18.02 3.07
CA TYR A 362 -6.32 17.27 4.31
C TYR A 362 -7.68 16.59 4.32
N GLU A 363 -8.71 17.25 3.79
CA GLU A 363 -10.06 16.67 3.66
C GLU A 363 -10.02 15.37 2.88
N ARG A 364 -9.45 15.36 1.66
CA ARG A 364 -9.32 14.14 0.86
C ARG A 364 -8.47 13.10 1.60
N LEU A 365 -7.33 13.48 2.17
CA LEU A 365 -6.43 12.56 2.87
C LEU A 365 -7.09 11.85 4.06
N PHE A 366 -7.96 12.53 4.81
CA PHE A 366 -8.70 11.91 5.93
C PHE A 366 -9.92 11.07 5.48
N HIS A 367 -10.32 11.15 4.22
CA HIS A 367 -11.33 10.28 3.63
C HIS A 367 -10.77 9.00 2.98
N LEU A 368 -9.47 9.02 2.68
CA LEU A 368 -8.70 7.85 2.24
C LEU A 368 -8.55 6.82 3.35
#